data_AF-A0A938VDV2-F1
#
_entry.id   AF-A0A938VDV2-F1
#
_cell.length_a   1.000
_cell.length_b   1.000
_cell.length_c   1.000
_cell.angle_alpha   90.00
_cell.angle_beta   90.00
_cell.angle_gamma   90.00
#
_symmetry.space_group_name_H-M   'P 1'
#
loop_
_entity.id
_entity.type
_entity.pdbx_description
1 polymer ?
#
loop_
_entity_poly.entity_id
_entity_poly.type
_entity_poly.pdbx_seq_one_letter_code
_entity_poly.pdbx_strand_id
1 'polypeptide(L)'
;MGNPFRSFFGAIGDAYGELFSVVGMNLIWFFGTLPVYMVSVFLIGPYLAGDDPQNQAAYIYAMVAAGVFWVVGPSPLLVGVHLWAHRLVNDQRIEFSIFWEGLREFWRPALALCGIAIAGNVLLLMNAAFYLRSEVGALRLFGVVWVWATLLWVLMQMYWLPLL
;
A
#
# COMPACT_ATOMS: atom_id res chain seq x y z
N MET A 1 5.32 -47.10 -12.56
CA MET A 1 4.58 -46.21 -11.63
C MET A 1 5.61 -45.49 -10.79
N GLY A 2 5.64 -44.15 -10.85
CA GLY A 2 6.61 -43.36 -10.07
C GLY A 2 6.33 -43.46 -8.57
N ASN A 3 7.38 -43.44 -7.74
CA ASN A 3 7.23 -43.51 -6.29
C ASN A 3 6.54 -42.24 -5.78
N PRO A 4 5.29 -42.32 -5.25
CA PRO A 4 4.50 -41.14 -4.89
C PRO A 4 5.17 -40.28 -3.81
N PHE A 5 5.94 -40.91 -2.91
CA PHE A 5 6.70 -40.20 -1.89
C PHE A 5 7.78 -39.29 -2.49
N ARG A 6 8.46 -39.73 -3.56
CA ARG A 6 9.49 -38.91 -4.22
C ARG A 6 8.89 -37.66 -4.87
N SER A 7 7.68 -37.79 -5.44
CA SER A 7 6.94 -36.64 -6.00
C SER A 7 6.51 -35.68 -4.90
N PHE A 8 6.01 -36.20 -3.77
CA PHE A 8 5.57 -35.39 -2.64
C PHE A 8 6.71 -34.60 -1.99
N PHE A 9 7.84 -35.25 -1.71
CA PHE A 9 9.00 -34.57 -1.13
C PHE A 9 9.67 -33.59 -2.12
N GLY A 10 9.60 -33.86 -3.43
CA GLY A 10 10.00 -32.90 -4.45
C GLY A 10 9.16 -31.63 -4.38
N ALA A 11 7.84 -31.76 -4.36
CA ALA A 11 6.91 -30.63 -4.27
C ALA A 11 7.09 -29.80 -2.99
N ILE A 12 7.41 -30.44 -1.85
CA ILE A 12 7.73 -29.71 -0.60
C ILE A 12 9.03 -28.92 -0.76
N GLY A 13 10.05 -29.51 -1.38
CA GLY A 13 11.32 -28.83 -1.64
C GLY A 13 11.12 -27.59 -2.53
N ASP A 14 10.34 -27.74 -3.60
CA ASP A 14 10.01 -26.65 -4.52
C ASP A 14 9.22 -25.54 -3.81
N ALA A 15 8.18 -25.91 -3.05
CA ALA A 15 7.39 -24.97 -2.25
C ALA A 15 8.25 -24.21 -1.22
N TYR A 16 9.23 -24.87 -0.60
CA TYR A 16 10.15 -24.22 0.34
C TYR A 16 11.09 -23.23 -0.36
N GLY A 17 11.56 -23.57 -1.57
CA GLY A 17 12.35 -22.68 -2.41
C GLY A 17 11.59 -21.41 -2.81
N GLU A 18 10.32 -21.56 -3.18
CA GLU A 18 9.44 -20.43 -3.50
C GLU A 18 9.07 -19.62 -2.26
N LEU A 19 8.81 -20.27 -1.12
CA LEU A 19 8.46 -19.62 0.14
C LEU A 19 9.52 -18.61 0.57
N PHE A 20 10.81 -18.96 0.43
CA PHE A 20 11.90 -18.04 0.76
C PHE A 20 11.86 -16.76 -0.08
N SER A 21 11.60 -16.90 -1.38
CA SER A 21 11.52 -15.75 -2.30
C SER A 21 10.30 -14.88 -2.01
N VAL A 22 9.13 -15.48 -1.76
CA VAL A 22 7.89 -14.78 -1.39
C VAL A 22 8.04 -14.05 -0.06
N VAL A 23 8.57 -14.71 0.97
CA VAL A 23 8.82 -14.09 2.27
C VAL A 23 9.84 -12.97 2.14
N GLY A 24 10.95 -13.22 1.42
CA GLY A 24 11.96 -12.19 1.16
C GLY A 24 11.37 -10.95 0.49
N MET A 25 10.47 -11.12 -0.48
CA MET A 25 9.82 -10.01 -1.17
C MET A 25 8.88 -9.22 -0.23
N ASN A 26 8.10 -9.91 0.60
CA ASN A 26 7.27 -9.27 1.62
C ASN A 26 8.10 -8.49 2.64
N LEU A 27 9.27 -9.02 3.04
CA LEU A 27 10.18 -8.30 3.94
C LEU A 27 10.79 -7.06 3.27
N ILE A 28 11.21 -7.15 2.01
CA ILE A 28 11.72 -5.99 1.25
C ILE A 28 10.65 -4.90 1.17
N TRP A 29 9.41 -5.26 0.84
CA TRP A 29 8.30 -4.32 0.78
C TRP A 29 7.98 -3.72 2.16
N PHE A 30 7.86 -4.55 3.21
CA PHE A 30 7.56 -4.09 4.56
C PHE A 30 8.65 -3.17 5.11
N PHE A 31 9.91 -3.60 5.06
CA PHE A 31 11.03 -2.78 5.56
C PHE A 31 11.36 -1.59 4.66
N GLY A 32 11.00 -1.63 3.38
CA GLY A 32 11.14 -0.47 2.50
C GLY A 32 10.06 0.59 2.74
N THR A 33 8.83 0.17 3.03
CA THR A 33 7.70 1.09 3.30
C THR A 33 7.72 1.64 4.72
N LEU A 34 8.23 0.87 5.69
CA LEU A 34 8.26 1.25 7.10
C LEU A 34 8.99 2.60 7.38
N PRO A 35 10.19 2.88 6.85
CA PRO A 35 10.86 4.17 7.03
C PRO A 35 10.05 5.33 6.47
N VAL A 36 9.40 5.14 5.32
CA VAL A 36 8.57 6.18 4.69
C VAL A 36 7.34 6.47 5.55
N TYR A 37 6.70 5.42 6.06
CA TYR A 37 5.63 5.55 7.04
C TYR A 37 6.10 6.29 8.30
N MET A 38 7.22 5.89 8.90
CA MET A 38 7.78 6.54 10.09
C MET A 38 8.09 8.02 9.85
N VAL A 39 8.68 8.37 8.70
CA VAL A 39 8.93 9.76 8.31
C VAL A 39 7.61 10.52 8.17
N SER A 40 6.59 9.94 7.55
CA SER A 40 5.28 10.59 7.42
C SER A 40 4.62 10.85 8.77
N VAL A 41 4.69 9.89 9.70
CA VAL A 41 4.19 10.04 11.08
C VAL A 41 4.99 11.08 11.84
N PHE A 42 6.32 11.08 11.71
CA PHE A 42 7.17 12.06 12.40
C PHE A 42 6.91 13.50 11.92
N LEU A 43 6.71 13.68 10.61
CA LEU A 43 6.48 14.99 10.02
C LEU A 43 5.06 15.52 10.27
N ILE A 44 4.05 14.65 10.22
CA ILE A 44 2.64 15.06 10.30
C ILE A 44 2.10 14.94 11.73
N GLY A 45 2.58 13.95 12.48
CA GLY A 45 2.03 13.57 13.77
C GLY A 45 2.00 14.67 14.83
N PRO A 46 3.06 15.47 15.03
CA PRO A 46 3.03 16.58 15.98
C PRO A 46 1.95 17.62 15.70
N TYR A 47 1.54 17.78 14.43
CA TYR A 47 0.48 18.72 14.05
C TYR A 47 -0.93 18.15 14.29
N LEU A 48 -1.05 16.83 14.40
CA LEU A 48 -2.31 16.13 14.65
C LEU A 48 -2.50 15.79 16.14
N ALA A 49 -1.40 15.60 16.87
CA ALA A 49 -1.40 15.36 18.31
C ALA A 49 -1.65 16.67 19.06
N GLY A 50 -2.92 16.99 19.30
CA GLY A 50 -3.31 18.05 20.23
C GLY A 50 -3.26 17.59 21.69
N ASP A 51 -3.34 18.54 22.64
CA ASP A 51 -3.29 18.25 24.09
C ASP A 51 -4.59 17.63 24.65
N ASP A 52 -5.68 17.69 23.88
CA ASP A 52 -7.00 17.15 24.26
C ASP A 52 -7.05 15.62 24.05
N PRO A 53 -7.55 14.82 25.01
CA PRO A 53 -7.83 13.40 24.84
C PRO A 53 -8.59 13.04 23.54
N GLN A 54 -9.50 13.91 23.08
CA GLN A 54 -10.24 13.68 21.84
C GLN A 54 -9.34 13.81 20.59
N ASN A 55 -8.34 14.69 20.65
CA ASN A 55 -7.34 14.84 19.59
C ASN A 55 -6.35 13.67 19.56
N GLN A 56 -6.07 13.05 20.71
CA GLN A 56 -5.24 11.83 20.76
C GLN A 56 -5.88 10.65 20.03
N ALA A 57 -7.19 10.45 20.18
CA ALA A 57 -7.91 9.42 19.43
C ALA A 57 -7.85 9.69 17.91
N ALA A 58 -8.09 10.93 17.49
CA ALA A 58 -8.01 11.33 16.09
C ALA A 58 -6.61 11.11 15.50
N TYR A 59 -5.57 11.39 16.28
CA TYR A 59 -4.19 11.11 15.90
C TYR A 59 -3.93 9.62 15.64
N ILE A 60 -4.37 8.74 16.55
CA ILE A 60 -4.22 7.28 16.37
C ILE A 60 -4.93 6.81 15.10
N TYR A 61 -6.16 7.27 14.86
CA TYR A 61 -6.90 6.91 13.64
C TYR A 61 -6.19 7.41 12.38
N ALA A 62 -5.62 8.62 12.40
CA ALA A 62 -4.85 9.16 11.28
C ALA A 62 -3.57 8.35 11.01
N MET A 63 -2.87 7.89 12.06
CA MET A 63 -1.70 7.02 11.91
C MET A 63 -2.07 5.67 11.29
N VAL A 64 -3.15 5.05 11.78
CA VAL A 64 -3.63 3.77 11.21
C VAL A 64 -4.04 3.95 9.76
N ALA A 65 -4.78 5.00 9.43
CA ALA A 65 -5.17 5.31 8.05
C ALA A 65 -3.95 5.55 7.14
N ALA A 66 -2.95 6.29 7.62
CA ALA A 66 -1.69 6.48 6.90
C ALA A 66 -0.94 5.16 6.71
N GLY A 67 -0.91 4.29 7.73
CA GLY A 67 -0.31 2.95 7.63
C GLY A 67 -1.00 2.09 6.57
N VAL A 68 -2.34 2.08 6.57
CA VAL A 68 -3.13 1.40 5.54
C VAL A 68 -2.83 1.97 4.15
N PHE A 69 -2.73 3.30 4.03
CA PHE A 69 -2.37 3.93 2.76
C PHE A 69 -0.99 3.50 2.26
N TRP A 70 0.03 3.46 3.13
CA TRP A 70 1.37 3.02 2.72
C TRP A 70 1.44 1.54 2.36
N VAL A 71 0.54 0.73 2.92
CA VAL A 71 0.42 -0.69 2.61
C VAL A 71 -0.30 -0.92 1.28
N VAL A 72 -1.41 -0.22 1.05
CA VAL A 72 -2.32 -0.48 -0.08
C VAL A 72 -2.05 0.41 -1.29
N GLY A 73 -1.59 1.64 -1.04
CA GLY A 73 -1.42 2.67 -2.05
C GLY A 73 -0.22 2.44 -2.96
N PRO A 74 -0.20 3.05 -4.15
CA PRO A 74 0.91 2.91 -5.08
C PRO A 74 2.18 3.48 -4.44
N SER A 75 3.20 2.64 -4.34
CA SER A 75 4.54 3.05 -3.92
C SER A 75 5.57 2.60 -4.96
N PRO A 76 6.70 3.31 -5.10
CA PRO A 76 7.77 2.86 -5.99
C PRO A 76 8.21 1.42 -5.69
N LEU A 77 8.24 1.03 -4.41
CA LEU A 77 8.60 -0.32 -3.98
C LEU A 77 7.62 -1.39 -4.49
N LEU A 78 6.33 -1.07 -4.51
CA LEU A 78 5.30 -1.98 -5.01
C LEU A 78 5.48 -2.30 -6.50
N VAL A 79 6.10 -1.44 -7.31
CA VAL A 79 6.35 -1.76 -8.72
C VAL A 79 7.39 -2.87 -8.88
N GLY A 80 8.46 -2.83 -8.07
CA GLY A 80 9.46 -3.91 -8.06
C GLY A 80 8.82 -5.25 -7.66
N VAL A 81 7.94 -5.23 -6.64
CA VAL A 81 7.16 -6.40 -6.22
C VAL A 81 6.23 -6.86 -7.34
N HIS A 82 5.58 -5.93 -8.03
CA HIS A 82 4.63 -6.23 -9.10
C HIS A 82 5.31 -6.91 -10.29
N LEU A 83 6.44 -6.40 -10.76
CA LEU A 83 7.21 -7.04 -11.84
C LEU A 83 7.70 -8.43 -11.44
N TRP A 84 8.18 -8.57 -10.21
CA TRP A 84 8.60 -9.85 -9.65
C TRP A 84 7.44 -10.85 -9.60
N ALA A 85 6.27 -10.43 -9.10
CA ALA A 85 5.07 -11.26 -9.02
C ALA A 85 4.55 -11.64 -10.41
N HIS A 86 4.60 -10.71 -11.37
CA HIS A 86 4.23 -10.98 -12.76
C HIS A 86 5.11 -12.08 -13.37
N ARG A 87 6.42 -12.07 -13.11
CA ARG A 87 7.32 -13.13 -13.58
C ARG A 87 7.08 -14.48 -12.88
N LEU A 88 6.80 -14.46 -11.57
CA LEU A 88 6.41 -15.65 -10.80
C LEU A 88 5.15 -16.31 -11.38
N VAL A 89 4.09 -15.53 -11.67
CA VAL A 89 2.84 -16.06 -12.23
C VAL A 89 3.00 -16.61 -13.65
N ASN A 90 4.02 -16.16 -14.39
CA ASN A 90 4.32 -16.63 -15.74
C ASN A 90 5.41 -17.73 -15.77
N ASP A 91 5.68 -18.40 -14.64
CA ASP A 91 6.67 -19.49 -14.51
C ASP A 91 8.08 -19.11 -15.00
N GLN A 92 8.46 -17.83 -14.92
CA GLN A 92 9.78 -17.35 -15.29
C GLN A 92 10.75 -17.49 -14.12
N ARG A 93 12.06 -17.59 -14.40
CA ARG A 93 13.08 -17.65 -13.35
C ARG A 93 13.00 -16.41 -12.44
N ILE A 94 12.89 -16.67 -11.14
CA ILE A 94 12.68 -15.65 -10.12
C ILE A 94 14.01 -15.34 -9.43
N GLU A 95 14.39 -14.08 -9.45
CA GLU A 95 15.58 -13.57 -8.76
C GLU A 95 15.25 -12.24 -8.09
N PHE A 96 15.92 -11.94 -6.97
CA PHE A 96 15.78 -10.65 -6.28
C PHE A 96 16.29 -9.46 -7.11
N SER A 97 17.14 -9.70 -8.11
CA SER A 97 17.59 -8.69 -9.08
C SER A 97 16.43 -8.06 -9.86
N ILE A 98 15.38 -8.84 -10.15
CA ILE A 98 14.19 -8.44 -10.92
C ILE A 98 13.42 -7.33 -10.20
N PHE A 99 13.36 -7.38 -8.87
CA PHE A 99 12.78 -6.31 -8.06
C PHE A 99 13.48 -4.98 -8.33
N TRP A 100 14.82 -4.98 -8.32
CA TRP A 100 15.62 -3.79 -8.55
C TRP A 100 15.59 -3.32 -9.99
N GLU A 101 15.36 -4.21 -10.95
CA GLU A 101 15.09 -3.86 -12.35
C GLU A 101 13.77 -3.09 -12.46
N GLY A 102 12.67 -3.65 -11.97
CA GLY A 102 11.35 -3.02 -12.02
C GLY A 102 11.32 -1.69 -11.28
N LEU A 103 11.97 -1.61 -10.11
CA LEU A 103 12.10 -0.35 -9.39
C LEU A 103 12.85 0.70 -10.22
N ARG A 104 13.98 0.37 -10.85
CA ARG A 104 14.78 1.34 -11.64
C ARG A 104 14.13 1.74 -12.95
N GLU A 105 13.36 0.86 -13.57
CA GLU A 105 12.66 1.14 -14.81
C GLU A 105 11.45 2.06 -14.55
N PHE A 106 10.67 1.77 -13.52
CA PHE A 106 9.38 2.41 -13.29
C PHE A 106 9.32 3.36 -12.09
N TRP A 107 10.44 3.70 -11.44
CA TRP A 107 10.40 4.58 -10.25
C TRP A 107 9.76 5.94 -10.49
N ARG A 108 9.98 6.57 -11.66
CA ARG A 108 9.42 7.91 -11.93
C ARG A 108 7.91 7.86 -12.15
N PRO A 109 7.37 7.01 -13.05
CA PRO A 109 5.93 6.82 -13.16
C PRO A 109 5.28 6.43 -11.83
N ALA A 110 5.91 5.53 -11.07
CA ALA A 110 5.41 5.10 -9.77
C ALA A 110 5.38 6.23 -8.74
N LEU A 111 6.40 7.10 -8.72
CA LEU A 111 6.44 8.27 -7.87
C LEU A 111 5.36 9.28 -8.26
N ALA A 112 5.11 9.47 -9.55
CA ALA A 112 4.02 10.31 -10.04
C ALA A 112 2.64 9.75 -9.62
N LEU A 113 2.41 8.44 -9.76
CA LEU A 113 1.20 7.77 -9.29
C LEU A 113 1.04 7.87 -7.76
N CYS A 114 2.13 7.71 -7.00
CA CYS A 114 2.15 7.93 -5.56
C CYS A 114 1.74 9.37 -5.21
N GLY A 115 2.28 10.36 -5.93
CA GLY A 115 1.88 11.76 -5.79
C GLY A 115 0.39 12.00 -6.06
N ILE A 116 -0.15 11.40 -7.13
CA ILE A 116 -1.58 11.47 -7.46
C ILE A 116 -2.43 10.79 -6.38
N ALA A 117 -2.00 9.63 -5.87
CA ALA A 117 -2.69 8.91 -4.80
C ALA A 117 -2.75 9.73 -3.52
N ILE A 118 -1.64 10.35 -3.12
CA ILE A 118 -1.55 11.23 -1.94
C ILE A 118 -2.44 12.45 -2.14
N ALA A 119 -2.30 13.15 -3.27
CA ALA A 119 -3.08 14.36 -3.56
C ALA A 119 -4.60 14.08 -3.59
N GLY A 120 -5.00 12.98 -4.22
CA GLY A 120 -6.39 12.53 -4.25
C GLY A 120 -6.91 12.20 -2.85
N ASN A 121 -6.17 11.45 -2.05
CA ASN A 121 -6.56 11.15 -0.67
C ASN A 121 -6.70 12.41 0.18
N VAL A 122 -5.74 13.33 0.12
CA VAL A 122 -5.79 14.59 0.86
C VAL A 122 -7.02 15.40 0.46
N LEU A 123 -7.29 15.55 -0.84
CA LEU A 123 -8.44 16.30 -1.34
C LEU A 123 -9.76 15.68 -0.87
N LEU A 124 -9.91 14.36 -0.98
CA LEU A 124 -11.13 13.65 -0.58
C LEU A 124 -11.35 13.73 0.95
N LEU A 125 -10.29 13.54 1.74
CA LEU A 125 -10.35 13.63 3.20
C LEU A 125 -10.65 15.06 3.68
N MET A 126 -10.06 16.09 3.05
CA MET A 126 -10.38 17.48 3.35
C MET A 126 -11.84 17.81 3.07
N ASN A 127 -12.39 17.33 1.94
CA ASN A 127 -13.81 17.49 1.64
C ASN A 127 -14.69 16.75 2.66
N ALA A 128 -14.39 15.48 2.95
CA ALA A 128 -15.12 14.71 3.96
C ALA A 128 -15.12 15.42 5.32
N ALA A 129 -13.95 15.89 5.78
CA ALA A 129 -13.82 16.60 7.03
C ALA A 129 -14.60 17.93 7.05
N PHE A 130 -14.56 18.70 5.96
CA PHE A 130 -15.31 19.94 5.82
C PHE A 130 -16.82 19.72 5.96
N TYR A 131 -17.38 18.78 5.19
CA TYR A 131 -18.82 18.53 5.19
C TYR A 131 -19.31 17.85 6.47
N LEU A 132 -18.52 16.93 7.06
CA LEU A 132 -18.90 16.25 8.30
C LEU A 132 -18.94 17.20 9.51
N ARG A 133 -18.14 18.27 9.51
CA ARG A 133 -18.14 19.30 10.55
C ARG A 133 -19.26 20.33 10.39
N SER A 134 -20.05 20.28 9.31
CA SER A 134 -21.16 21.20 9.11
C SER A 134 -22.28 20.97 10.14
N GLU A 135 -22.88 22.07 10.61
CA GLU A 135 -24.07 22.06 11.47
C GLU A 135 -25.35 21.74 10.68
N VAL A 136 -25.36 22.02 9.38
CA VAL A 136 -26.50 21.78 8.50
C VAL A 136 -26.56 20.29 8.14
N GLY A 137 -27.62 19.60 8.59
CA GLY A 137 -27.77 18.15 8.39
C GLY A 137 -27.66 17.70 6.93
N ALA A 138 -28.21 18.47 5.99
CA ALA A 138 -28.10 18.17 4.56
C ALA A 138 -26.65 18.21 4.04
N LEU A 139 -25.83 19.16 4.50
CA LEU A 139 -24.41 19.23 4.14
C LEU A 139 -23.62 18.07 4.76
N ARG A 140 -24.01 17.61 5.96
CA ARG A 140 -23.37 16.46 6.61
C ARG A 140 -23.55 15.16 5.82
N LEU A 141 -24.67 14.97 5.13
CA LEU A 141 -24.89 13.83 4.23
C LEU A 141 -23.87 13.80 3.08
N PHE A 142 -23.50 14.95 2.52
CA PHE A 142 -22.41 15.02 1.53
C PHE A 142 -21.08 14.57 2.11
N GLY A 143 -20.83 14.83 3.40
CA GLY A 143 -19.64 14.32 4.09
C GLY A 143 -19.57 12.79 4.08
N VAL A 144 -20.69 12.10 4.30
CA VAL A 144 -20.76 10.64 4.20
C VAL A 144 -20.46 10.16 2.78
N VAL A 145 -20.95 10.86 1.75
CA VAL A 145 -20.64 10.55 0.35
C VAL A 145 -19.12 10.67 0.08
N TRP A 146 -18.46 11.71 0.61
CA TRP A 146 -17.01 11.87 0.46
C TRP A 146 -16.20 10.80 1.21
N VAL A 147 -16.70 10.29 2.34
CA VAL A 147 -16.08 9.13 3.01
C VAL A 147 -16.14 7.90 2.11
N TRP A 148 -17.30 7.63 1.49
CA TRP A 148 -17.42 6.53 0.51
C TRP A 148 -16.53 6.74 -0.72
N ALA A 149 -16.43 7.97 -1.23
CA ALA A 149 -15.53 8.30 -2.32
C ALA A 149 -14.05 8.04 -1.95
N THR A 150 -13.66 8.35 -0.71
CA THR A 150 -12.32 8.04 -0.18
C THR A 150 -12.07 6.53 -0.16
N LEU A 151 -13.04 5.74 0.34
CA LEU A 151 -12.92 4.29 0.37
C LEU A 151 -12.78 3.71 -1.04
N LEU A 152 -13.63 4.14 -1.97
CA LEU A 152 -13.58 3.71 -3.36
C LEU A 152 -12.24 4.08 -4.01
N TRP A 153 -11.73 5.30 -3.74
CA TRP A 153 -10.44 5.76 -4.22
C TRP A 153 -9.28 4.88 -3.73
N VAL A 154 -9.26 4.54 -2.43
CA VAL A 154 -8.24 3.63 -1.86
C VAL A 154 -8.33 2.24 -2.48
N LEU A 155 -9.54 1.71 -2.70
CA LEU A 155 -9.72 0.41 -3.36
C LEU A 155 -9.24 0.43 -4.82
N MET A 156 -9.46 1.52 -5.55
CA MET A 156 -9.00 1.66 -6.93
C MET A 156 -7.48 1.63 -7.06
N GLN A 157 -6.74 2.05 -6.04
CA GLN A 157 -5.27 2.13 -6.07
C GLN A 157 -4.59 0.78 -6.31
N MET A 158 -5.22 -0.34 -5.90
CA MET A 158 -4.72 -1.69 -6.16
C MET A 158 -4.60 -2.02 -7.65
N TYR A 159 -5.35 -1.31 -8.51
CA TYR A 159 -5.41 -1.54 -9.95
C TYR A 159 -4.52 -0.60 -10.76
N TRP A 160 -3.74 0.28 -10.12
CA TRP A 160 -2.93 1.26 -10.85
C TRP A 160 -1.58 0.72 -11.31
N LEU A 161 -0.99 -0.22 -10.58
CA LEU A 161 0.31 -0.79 -10.93
C LEU A 161 0.33 -1.52 -12.27
N PRO A 162 -0.72 -2.29 -12.66
CA PRO A 162 -0.79 -2.87 -14.00
C PRO A 162 -0.89 -1.86 -15.17
N LEU A 163 -1.09 -0.56 -14.88
CA LEU A 163 -1.18 0.49 -15.90
C LEU A 163 0.17 1.16 -16.20
N LEU A 164 1.22 0.83 -15.42
CA LEU A 164 2.59 1.28 -15.62
C LEU A 164 3.32 0.39 -16.62
#